data_AF-A0A9N8E438-F1
#
_entry.id   AF-A0A9N8E438-F1
#
_cell.length_a   1.000
_cell.length_b   1.000
_cell.length_c   1.000
_cell.angle_alpha   90.00
_cell.angle_beta   90.00
_cell.angle_gamma   90.00
#
_symmetry.space_group_name_H-M   'P 1'
#
loop_
_entity.id
_entity.type
_entity.pdbx_description
1 polymer ?
#
loop_
_entity_poly.entity_id
_entity_poly.type
_entity_poly.pdbx_seq_one_letter_code
_entity_poly.pdbx_strand_id
1 'polypeptide(L)'
;MSSRQQRNTINEEESTIFRSVPRAPASVGMAPLPSIPAPLGLRPLGAPKRSLELPSKPTMSTSAAAPSSLTWKLDEDSIPTVPEYPLERTNMTCNASMSLDQITQRIARVLEAANLQCMFHDDESASFAEDEEILSGRVDCTSQHSDLKIVVQLWRSHTKEIIVEVQRRRGDAMAFSAVRKPLFRTLQSSTGAFAAGPKKFTPPPFIPNKKFRVLPPSMMAV
;
A
#
# COMPACT_ATOMS: atom_id res chain seq x y z
N MET A 1 -63.33 -4.05 20.29
CA MET A 1 -63.99 -2.81 19.84
C MET A 1 -63.70 -1.70 20.85
N SER A 2 -62.78 -0.78 20.55
CA SER A 2 -62.92 0.65 20.87
C SER A 2 -61.72 1.41 20.31
N SER A 3 -62.01 2.50 19.62
CA SER A 3 -61.13 3.33 18.81
C SER A 3 -60.78 4.62 19.54
N ARG A 4 -59.57 5.16 19.34
CA ARG A 4 -59.15 6.60 19.36
C ARG A 4 -57.63 6.66 19.60
N GLN A 5 -56.74 7.03 18.69
CA GLN A 5 -56.58 8.24 17.86
C GLN A 5 -56.12 9.48 18.67
N GLN A 6 -54.84 9.86 18.50
CA GLN A 6 -54.22 11.21 18.59
C GLN A 6 -52.70 11.00 18.35
N ARG A 7 -52.08 11.35 17.20
CA ARG A 7 -51.75 12.65 16.60
C ARG A 7 -51.04 13.63 17.56
N ASN A 8 -49.75 13.88 17.30
CA ASN A 8 -48.99 15.13 17.50
C ASN A 8 -47.68 15.00 16.67
N THR A 9 -47.50 15.71 15.54
CA THR A 9 -46.94 17.07 15.35
C THR A 9 -45.48 17.17 15.81
N ILE A 10 -44.51 17.11 14.88
CA ILE A 10 -43.80 18.25 14.24
C ILE A 10 -42.96 19.04 15.25
N ASN A 11 -41.63 19.00 15.10
CA ASN A 11 -40.70 20.10 15.42
C ASN A 11 -39.43 19.94 14.54
N GLU A 12 -39.22 20.86 13.59
CA GLU A 12 -38.19 21.93 13.61
C GLU A 12 -36.81 21.37 13.22
N GLU A 13 -36.47 21.30 11.93
CA GLU A 13 -35.79 22.38 11.15
C GLU A 13 -34.52 22.93 11.82
N GLU A 14 -33.52 22.06 12.03
CA GLU A 14 -32.17 22.52 12.37
C GLU A 14 -31.40 22.92 11.10
N SER A 15 -31.23 24.23 10.97
CA SER A 15 -30.68 24.93 9.83
C SER A 15 -29.16 24.80 9.80
N THR A 16 -28.63 23.98 8.87
CA THR A 16 -27.19 23.88 8.64
C THR A 16 -26.71 25.07 7.82
N ILE A 17 -26.18 26.07 8.50
CA ILE A 17 -25.51 27.23 7.90
C ILE A 17 -24.18 26.77 7.28
N PHE A 18 -24.16 26.61 5.95
CA PHE A 18 -22.92 26.47 5.18
C PHE A 18 -22.16 27.80 5.21
N ARG A 19 -21.19 27.93 6.12
CA ARG A 19 -20.18 29.00 6.06
C ARG A 19 -19.17 28.64 4.98
N SER A 20 -19.35 29.22 3.80
CA SER A 20 -18.35 29.23 2.73
C SER A 20 -17.08 29.92 3.22
N VAL A 21 -15.97 29.18 3.28
CA VAL A 21 -14.65 29.75 3.53
C VAL A 21 -14.19 30.44 2.24
N PRO A 22 -13.93 31.76 2.23
CA PRO A 22 -13.38 32.42 1.06
C PRO A 22 -11.95 31.92 0.80
N ARG A 23 -11.76 31.33 -0.37
CA ARG A 23 -10.48 30.89 -0.93
C ARG A 23 -9.64 32.12 -1.24
N ALA A 24 -8.55 32.33 -0.52
CA ALA A 24 -7.58 33.37 -0.82
C ALA A 24 -6.98 33.14 -2.23
N PRO A 25 -6.81 34.19 -3.05
CA PRO A 25 -6.05 34.08 -4.29
C PRO A 25 -4.57 33.88 -3.96
N ALA A 26 -4.03 32.73 -4.33
CA ALA A 26 -2.59 32.48 -4.28
C ALA A 26 -1.89 33.47 -5.22
N SER A 27 -1.05 34.31 -4.64
CA SER A 27 -0.15 35.20 -5.36
C SER A 27 0.81 34.39 -6.21
N VAL A 28 0.84 34.72 -7.50
CA VAL A 28 1.79 34.17 -8.48
C VAL A 28 3.14 34.85 -8.23
N GLY A 29 3.93 34.28 -7.32
CA GLY A 29 5.33 34.62 -7.16
C GLY A 29 6.17 33.92 -8.22
N MET A 30 6.50 34.62 -9.31
CA MET A 30 7.54 34.18 -10.25
C MET A 30 8.90 34.23 -9.56
N ALA A 31 9.49 33.07 -9.29
CA ALA A 31 10.89 32.98 -8.91
C ALA A 31 11.78 32.96 -10.17
N PRO A 32 12.87 33.76 -10.21
CA PRO A 32 13.79 33.80 -11.35
C PRO A 32 14.72 32.57 -11.37
N LEU A 33 14.91 32.02 -12.57
CA LEU A 33 15.87 30.95 -12.86
C LEU A 33 17.31 31.50 -12.81
N PRO A 34 18.24 30.89 -12.06
CA PRO A 34 19.67 31.11 -12.28
C PRO A 34 20.15 30.27 -13.46
N SER A 35 20.58 30.97 -14.52
CA SER A 35 21.36 30.47 -15.63
C SER A 35 22.81 30.20 -15.20
N ILE A 36 23.26 28.95 -15.33
CA ILE A 36 24.69 28.60 -15.22
C ILE A 36 25.13 27.88 -16.51
N PRO A 37 26.08 28.45 -17.28
CA PRO A 37 26.64 27.81 -18.45
C PRO A 37 27.92 27.01 -18.14
N ALA A 38 28.02 25.81 -18.74
CA ALA A 38 29.22 25.09 -19.25
C ALA A 38 30.41 24.80 -18.28
N PRO A 39 31.28 23.77 -18.48
CA PRO A 39 31.69 23.20 -19.78
C PRO A 39 31.78 21.66 -19.89
N LEU A 40 31.73 21.23 -21.15
CA LEU A 40 31.99 19.87 -21.63
C LEU A 40 33.48 19.53 -21.51
N GLY A 41 33.83 18.69 -20.53
CA GLY A 41 35.12 18.03 -20.44
C GLY A 41 35.02 16.59 -20.95
N LEU A 42 35.26 16.39 -22.25
CA LEU A 42 35.45 15.05 -22.83
C LEU A 42 36.82 14.52 -22.40
N ARG A 43 36.84 13.56 -21.46
CA ARG A 43 38.03 12.74 -21.17
C ARG A 43 37.91 11.38 -21.87
N PRO A 44 38.93 10.96 -22.64
CA PRO A 44 38.93 9.68 -23.34
C PRO A 44 39.05 8.48 -22.39
N LEU A 45 38.29 7.45 -22.73
CA LEU A 45 38.17 6.14 -22.07
C LEU A 45 39.49 5.36 -22.15
N GLY A 46 40.24 5.35 -21.05
CA GLY A 46 41.25 4.32 -20.80
C GLY A 46 40.56 3.03 -20.41
N ALA A 47 40.47 2.07 -21.33
CA ALA A 47 39.93 0.74 -21.06
C ALA A 47 40.90 -0.04 -20.13
N PRO A 48 40.50 -0.42 -18.91
CA PRO A 48 41.31 -1.31 -18.10
C PRO A 48 41.26 -2.73 -18.69
N LYS A 49 42.44 -3.26 -19.01
CA LYS A 49 42.65 -4.64 -19.46
C LYS A 49 42.09 -5.60 -18.41
N ARG A 50 41.09 -6.39 -18.82
CA ARG A 50 40.58 -7.57 -18.13
C ARG A 50 41.75 -8.50 -17.76
N SER A 51 42.05 -8.63 -16.47
CA SER A 51 42.69 -9.83 -15.94
C SER A 51 41.57 -10.80 -15.55
N LEU A 52 41.61 -11.98 -16.15
CA LEU A 52 40.60 -13.02 -16.06
C LEU A 52 41.03 -13.98 -14.94
N GLU A 53 40.96 -13.52 -13.69
CA GLU A 53 41.17 -14.37 -12.54
C GLU A 53 39.83 -14.98 -12.15
N LEU A 54 39.74 -16.31 -12.27
CA LEU A 54 38.62 -17.12 -11.82
C LEU A 54 38.61 -17.12 -10.28
N PRO A 55 37.61 -16.49 -9.62
CA PRO A 55 37.51 -16.61 -8.17
C PRO A 55 37.02 -18.02 -7.83
N SER A 56 37.91 -18.80 -7.21
CA SER A 56 37.58 -20.05 -6.53
C SER A 56 36.46 -19.80 -5.54
N LYS A 57 35.31 -20.42 -5.85
CA LYS A 57 34.03 -20.36 -5.16
C LYS A 57 34.22 -20.50 -3.64
N PRO A 58 34.06 -19.42 -2.83
CA PRO A 58 33.99 -19.58 -1.40
C PRO A 58 32.69 -20.31 -1.07
N THR A 59 32.81 -21.55 -0.63
CA THR A 59 31.71 -22.31 0.00
C THR A 59 31.46 -21.69 1.37
N MET A 60 30.85 -20.50 1.39
CA MET A 60 30.25 -19.99 2.61
C MET A 60 29.07 -20.89 2.92
N SER A 61 29.27 -21.77 3.91
CA SER A 61 28.21 -22.41 4.65
C SER A 61 27.45 -21.34 5.41
N THR A 62 26.63 -20.58 4.67
CA THR A 62 25.61 -19.72 5.23
C THR A 62 24.64 -20.67 5.93
N SER A 63 24.79 -20.80 7.24
CA SER A 63 23.75 -21.36 8.11
C SER A 63 22.49 -20.58 7.79
N ALA A 64 21.63 -21.15 6.95
CA ALA A 64 20.35 -20.59 6.59
C ALA A 64 19.51 -20.62 7.86
N ALA A 65 19.67 -19.59 8.70
CA ALA A 65 18.71 -19.28 9.73
C ALA A 65 17.35 -19.33 9.02
N ALA A 66 16.49 -20.27 9.45
CA ALA A 66 15.16 -20.39 8.90
C ALA A 66 14.54 -18.99 8.93
N PRO A 67 14.01 -18.47 7.81
CA PRO A 67 13.41 -17.14 7.79
C PRO A 67 12.36 -17.12 8.90
N SER A 68 12.55 -16.27 9.90
CA SER A 68 11.60 -16.09 10.99
C SER A 68 10.30 -15.61 10.36
N SER A 69 9.30 -16.48 10.31
CA SER A 69 8.01 -16.15 9.69
C SER A 69 7.38 -15.00 10.46
N LEU A 70 7.17 -13.87 9.78
CA LEU A 70 6.50 -12.71 10.34
C LEU A 70 5.13 -13.14 10.89
N THR A 71 4.97 -13.10 12.20
CA THR A 71 3.73 -13.52 12.87
C THR A 71 3.13 -12.31 13.56
N TRP A 72 1.95 -11.89 13.10
CA TRP A 72 1.19 -10.79 13.69
C TRP A 72 -0.02 -11.37 14.42
N LYS A 73 0.12 -11.52 15.74
CA LYS A 73 -0.97 -11.95 16.62
C LYS A 73 -1.72 -10.72 17.11
N LEU A 74 -3.03 -10.75 17.02
CA LEU A 74 -3.88 -9.63 17.38
C LEU A 74 -5.14 -10.14 18.06
N ASP A 75 -5.57 -9.44 19.10
CA ASP A 75 -6.85 -9.69 19.74
C ASP A 75 -7.95 -8.86 19.05
N GLU A 76 -9.19 -9.35 19.04
CA GLU A 76 -10.31 -8.63 18.43
C GLU A 76 -10.64 -7.34 19.17
N ASP A 77 -10.38 -7.31 20.49
CA ASP A 77 -10.68 -6.18 21.35
C ASP A 77 -9.61 -5.08 21.29
N SER A 78 -8.41 -5.38 20.77
CA SER A 78 -7.37 -4.36 20.55
C SER A 78 -7.55 -3.58 19.25
N ILE A 79 -8.55 -3.91 18.43
CA ILE A 79 -8.82 -3.24 17.15
C ILE A 79 -9.67 -1.98 17.39
N PRO A 80 -9.17 -0.78 17.08
CA PRO A 80 -9.92 0.44 17.27
C PRO A 80 -11.14 0.51 16.33
N THR A 81 -12.20 1.16 16.79
CA THR A 81 -13.36 1.48 15.95
C THR A 81 -12.96 2.45 14.85
N VAL A 82 -13.56 2.30 13.67
CA VAL A 82 -13.39 3.25 12.55
C VAL A 82 -13.67 4.67 13.05
N PRO A 83 -12.77 5.63 12.81
CA PRO A 83 -13.01 7.02 13.18
C PRO A 83 -14.15 7.64 12.36
N GLU A 84 -14.80 8.66 12.93
CA GLU A 84 -15.97 9.31 12.30
C GLU A 84 -15.61 10.11 11.02
N TYR A 85 -14.34 10.45 10.83
CA TYR A 85 -13.88 11.09 9.61
C TYR A 85 -13.76 10.08 8.45
N PRO A 86 -14.01 10.51 7.20
CA PRO A 86 -13.92 9.62 6.05
C PRO A 86 -12.50 9.06 5.92
N LEU A 87 -12.38 7.73 6.02
CA LEU A 87 -11.15 7.02 5.72
C LEU A 87 -10.71 7.34 4.28
N GLU A 88 -9.41 7.46 4.05
CA GLU A 88 -8.90 7.69 2.71
C GLU A 88 -9.25 6.53 1.77
N ARG A 89 -9.17 6.74 0.45
CA ARG A 89 -9.55 5.77 -0.62
C ARG A 89 -8.68 4.51 -0.70
N THR A 90 -7.98 4.17 0.38
CA THR A 90 -7.06 3.05 0.48
C THR A 90 -7.45 2.09 1.61
N ASN A 91 -8.74 2.05 1.94
CA ASN A 91 -9.33 1.04 2.81
C ASN A 91 -10.08 -0.04 2.02
N MET A 92 -10.31 -1.19 2.67
CA MET A 92 -11.11 -2.28 2.15
C MET A 92 -11.72 -3.08 3.31
N THR A 93 -13.04 -3.30 3.25
CA THR A 93 -13.75 -4.18 4.17
C THR A 93 -13.44 -5.64 3.83
N CYS A 94 -13.03 -6.42 4.84
CA CYS A 94 -12.82 -7.86 4.70
C CYS A 94 -14.16 -8.62 4.63
N ASN A 95 -14.13 -9.79 4.02
CA ASN A 95 -15.28 -10.69 4.01
C ASN A 95 -15.56 -11.19 5.44
N ALA A 96 -16.82 -11.16 5.88
CA ALA A 96 -17.24 -11.63 7.21
C ALA A 96 -16.90 -13.10 7.51
N SER A 97 -16.62 -13.90 6.47
CA SER A 97 -16.18 -15.30 6.63
C SER A 97 -14.71 -15.46 7.02
N MET A 98 -13.89 -14.39 6.99
CA MET A 98 -12.48 -14.46 7.36
C MET A 98 -12.27 -14.12 8.83
N SER A 99 -11.63 -15.03 9.57
CA SER A 99 -11.18 -14.77 10.94
C SER A 99 -10.03 -13.77 10.98
N LEU A 100 -9.88 -13.06 12.09
CA LEU A 100 -8.79 -12.09 12.29
C LEU A 100 -7.40 -12.69 12.04
N ASP A 101 -7.12 -13.89 12.55
CA ASP A 101 -5.85 -14.60 12.34
C ASP A 101 -5.54 -14.85 10.85
N GLN A 102 -6.57 -15.13 10.04
CA GLN A 102 -6.39 -15.29 8.60
C GLN A 102 -6.09 -13.95 7.92
N ILE A 103 -6.69 -12.85 8.39
CA ILE A 103 -6.43 -11.51 7.88
C ILE A 103 -4.99 -11.11 8.19
N THR A 104 -4.56 -11.21 9.45
CA THR A 104 -3.20 -10.83 9.88
C THR A 104 -2.14 -11.72 9.23
N GLN A 105 -2.37 -13.05 9.15
CA GLN A 105 -1.46 -13.96 8.48
C GLN A 105 -1.33 -13.65 6.98
N ARG A 106 -2.43 -13.26 6.32
CA ARG A 106 -2.38 -12.89 4.89
C ARG A 106 -1.62 -11.59 4.68
N ILE A 107 -1.86 -10.60 5.52
CA ILE A 107 -1.12 -9.32 5.49
C ILE A 107 0.36 -9.59 5.71
N ALA A 108 0.72 -10.32 6.76
CA ALA A 108 2.11 -10.64 7.10
C ALA A 108 2.86 -11.30 5.93
N ARG A 109 2.24 -12.29 5.27
CA ARG A 109 2.82 -12.93 4.08
C ARG A 109 3.06 -11.97 2.92
N VAL A 110 2.17 -11.01 2.70
CA VAL A 110 2.34 -10.01 1.63
C VAL A 110 3.46 -9.03 1.98
N LEU A 111 3.55 -8.59 3.24
CA LEU A 111 4.60 -7.71 3.72
C LEU A 111 5.99 -8.38 3.65
N GLU A 112 6.06 -9.66 4.01
CA GLU A 112 7.27 -10.49 3.89
C GLU A 112 7.66 -10.68 2.42
N ALA A 113 6.70 -11.03 1.54
CA ALA A 113 6.96 -11.16 0.10
C ALA A 113 7.39 -9.84 -0.57
N ALA A 114 6.97 -8.70 0.00
CA ALA A 114 7.39 -7.37 -0.43
C ALA A 114 8.74 -6.93 0.18
N ASN A 115 9.35 -7.76 1.05
CA ASN A 115 10.59 -7.47 1.75
C ASN A 115 10.57 -6.13 2.51
N LEU A 116 9.45 -5.88 3.20
CA LEU A 116 9.27 -4.68 4.04
C LEU A 116 9.66 -4.98 5.48
N GLN A 117 10.42 -4.08 6.09
CA GLN A 117 10.65 -4.09 7.52
C GLN A 117 9.40 -3.58 8.23
N CYS A 118 8.84 -4.41 9.12
CA CYS A 118 7.59 -4.12 9.82
C CYS A 118 7.88 -3.81 11.29
N MET A 119 7.25 -2.76 11.80
CA MET A 119 7.23 -2.38 13.21
C MET A 119 5.79 -2.46 13.69
N PHE A 120 5.54 -3.39 14.61
CA PHE A 120 4.26 -3.53 15.28
C PHE A 120 4.24 -2.52 16.42
N HIS A 121 3.14 -1.79 16.56
CA HIS A 121 2.96 -0.90 17.70
C HIS A 121 2.26 -1.67 18.79
N ASP A 122 2.78 -1.60 20.01
CA ASP A 122 2.09 -2.09 21.20
C ASP A 122 1.18 -0.96 21.69
N ASP A 123 -0.06 -1.30 22.03
CA ASP A 123 -0.91 -0.32 22.70
C ASP A 123 -0.51 -0.32 24.19
N GLU A 124 0.32 0.63 24.61
CA GLU A 124 0.76 0.76 26.01
C GLU A 124 -0.42 0.82 27.00
N SER A 125 -1.62 1.16 26.54
CA SER A 125 -2.84 1.23 27.34
C SER A 125 -3.46 -0.15 27.70
N ALA A 126 -3.04 -1.23 27.07
CA ALA A 126 -3.53 -2.60 27.32
C ALA A 126 -2.66 -3.40 28.32
N SER A 127 -1.70 -2.75 28.98
CA SER A 127 -0.65 -3.36 29.82
C SER A 127 -1.08 -3.89 31.21
N PHE A 128 -2.37 -4.17 31.44
CA PHE A 128 -2.86 -4.65 32.74
C PHE A 128 -3.03 -6.17 32.86
N ALA A 129 -2.79 -6.93 31.79
CA ALA A 129 -2.75 -8.39 31.83
C ALA A 129 -1.30 -8.86 31.78
N GLU A 130 -0.78 -9.30 32.94
CA GLU A 130 0.52 -9.97 33.01
C GLU A 130 0.46 -11.25 32.16
N ASP A 131 1.37 -11.40 31.19
CA ASP A 131 1.69 -12.60 30.39
C ASP A 131 1.29 -12.71 28.90
N GLU A 132 0.50 -11.79 28.31
CA GLU A 132 0.32 -11.76 26.84
C GLU A 132 0.56 -10.37 26.23
N GLU A 133 1.55 -10.27 25.32
CA GLU A 133 1.89 -9.05 24.58
C GLU A 133 0.79 -8.77 23.53
N ILE A 134 -0.13 -7.84 23.86
CA ILE A 134 -1.23 -7.44 22.98
C ILE A 134 -0.74 -6.36 22.03
N LEU A 135 -0.55 -6.73 20.77
CA LEU A 135 -0.19 -5.78 19.71
C LEU A 135 -1.41 -4.90 19.35
N SER A 136 -1.16 -3.67 18.95
CA SER A 136 -2.18 -2.82 18.33
C SER A 136 -2.51 -3.30 16.91
N GLY A 137 -3.70 -2.91 16.42
CA GLY A 137 -4.10 -3.13 15.02
C GLY A 137 -3.28 -2.38 13.97
N ARG A 138 -2.12 -1.79 14.34
CA ARG A 138 -1.29 -0.94 13.49
C ARG A 138 0.09 -1.53 13.21
N VAL A 139 0.51 -1.48 11.95
CA VAL A 139 1.85 -1.86 11.51
C VAL A 139 2.45 -0.76 10.64
N ASP A 140 3.58 -0.22 11.07
CA ASP A 140 4.36 0.70 10.25
C ASP A 140 5.41 -0.09 9.45
N CYS A 141 5.38 0.02 8.12
CA CYS A 141 6.25 -0.74 7.23
C CYS A 141 7.18 0.18 6.44
N THR A 142 8.46 -0.19 6.36
CA THR A 142 9.49 0.55 5.61
C THR A 142 10.23 -0.38 4.66
N SER A 143 10.40 0.05 3.41
CA SER A 143 11.22 -0.67 2.44
C SER A 143 12.71 -0.45 2.71
N GLN A 144 13.53 -1.50 2.59
CA GLN A 144 14.99 -1.37 2.66
C GLN A 144 15.61 -0.91 1.33
N HIS A 145 14.90 -1.12 0.21
CA HIS A 145 15.42 -0.87 -1.15
C HIS A 145 14.89 0.42 -1.77
N SER A 146 13.91 1.07 -1.14
CA SER A 146 13.29 2.31 -1.61
C SER A 146 12.87 3.18 -0.44
N ASP A 147 12.53 4.45 -0.70
CA ASP A 147 12.07 5.38 0.33
C ASP A 147 10.58 5.18 0.72
N LEU A 148 9.99 4.05 0.32
CA LEU A 148 8.59 3.71 0.57
C LEU A 148 8.36 3.48 2.06
N LYS A 149 7.43 4.25 2.63
CA LYS A 149 6.88 4.06 3.97
C LYS A 149 5.37 3.95 3.90
N ILE A 150 4.82 2.88 4.43
CA ILE A 150 3.39 2.63 4.47
C ILE A 150 2.94 2.29 5.89
N VAL A 151 1.69 2.56 6.20
CA VAL A 151 1.04 2.13 7.44
C VAL A 151 -0.10 1.21 7.07
N VAL A 152 -0.16 0.04 7.68
CA VAL A 152 -1.31 -0.85 7.62
C VAL A 152 -2.05 -0.74 8.94
N GLN A 153 -3.33 -0.42 8.88
CA GLN A 153 -4.17 -0.24 10.05
C GLN A 153 -5.41 -1.11 9.90
N LEU A 154 -5.73 -1.85 10.95
CA LEU A 154 -7.00 -2.55 11.10
C LEU A 154 -7.97 -1.68 11.89
N TRP A 155 -9.20 -1.66 11.41
CA TRP A 155 -10.31 -0.97 12.05
C TRP A 155 -11.48 -1.94 12.20
N ARG A 156 -12.28 -1.72 13.26
CA ARG A 156 -13.54 -2.42 13.46
C ARG A 156 -14.69 -1.51 13.03
N SER A 157 -15.51 -1.97 12.09
CA SER A 157 -16.72 -1.26 11.70
C SER A 157 -17.79 -1.35 12.79
N HIS A 158 -18.83 -0.51 12.70
CA HIS A 158 -20.01 -0.61 13.59
C HIS A 158 -20.75 -1.95 13.44
N THR A 159 -20.65 -2.60 12.27
CA THR A 159 -21.20 -3.93 11.99
C THR A 159 -20.29 -5.08 12.43
N LYS A 160 -19.20 -4.78 13.16
CA LYS A 160 -18.15 -5.72 13.59
C LYS A 160 -17.34 -6.33 12.43
N GLU A 161 -17.40 -5.74 11.24
CA GLU A 161 -16.55 -6.14 10.12
C GLU A 161 -15.15 -5.54 10.29
N ILE A 162 -14.13 -6.28 9.87
CA ILE A 162 -12.76 -5.78 9.88
C ILE A 162 -12.49 -5.01 8.59
N ILE A 163 -12.04 -3.76 8.74
CA ILE A 163 -11.62 -2.90 7.64
C ILE A 163 -10.10 -2.79 7.69
N VAL A 164 -9.46 -3.04 6.55
CA VAL A 164 -8.01 -2.89 6.39
C VAL A 164 -7.73 -1.61 5.63
N GLU A 165 -7.02 -0.69 6.26
CA GLU A 165 -6.55 0.54 5.65
C GLU A 165 -5.04 0.47 5.40
N VAL A 166 -4.62 0.93 4.22
CA VAL A 166 -3.20 1.02 3.86
C VAL A 166 -2.88 2.45 3.45
N GLN A 167 -2.13 3.19 4.26
CA GLN A 167 -1.78 4.59 4.00
C GLN A 167 -0.35 4.71 3.49
N ARG A 168 -0.12 5.54 2.47
CA ARG A 168 1.23 5.90 2.01
C ARG A 168 1.74 7.11 2.80
N ARG A 169 2.77 6.94 3.62
CA ARG A 169 3.41 8.04 4.37
C ARG A 169 4.54 8.69 3.58
N ARG A 170 5.27 7.91 2.78
CA ARG A 170 6.38 8.37 1.95
C ARG A 170 6.61 7.45 0.74
N GLY A 171 7.27 7.97 -0.29
CA GLY A 171 7.75 7.22 -1.45
C GLY A 171 6.83 7.27 -2.66
N ASP A 172 7.23 6.59 -3.72
CA ASP A 172 6.54 6.63 -5.01
C ASP A 172 5.18 5.90 -5.00
N ALA A 173 4.25 6.41 -5.82
CA ALA A 173 2.90 5.88 -5.94
C ALA A 173 2.87 4.50 -6.62
N MET A 174 3.80 4.20 -7.54
CA MET A 174 3.87 2.89 -8.19
C MET A 174 4.38 1.84 -7.22
N ALA A 175 5.41 2.17 -6.44
CA ALA A 175 5.91 1.29 -5.37
C ALA A 175 4.83 0.98 -4.33
N PHE A 176 4.08 2.01 -3.91
CA PHE A 176 2.91 1.81 -3.05
C PHE A 176 1.84 0.91 -3.68
N SER A 177 1.49 1.15 -4.95
CA SER A 177 0.50 0.35 -5.67
C SER A 177 0.92 -1.11 -5.82
N ALA A 178 2.23 -1.37 -5.98
CA ALA A 178 2.80 -2.71 -6.09
C ALA A 178 2.63 -3.53 -4.81
N VAL A 179 2.54 -2.89 -3.64
CA VAL A 179 2.25 -3.57 -2.36
C VAL A 179 0.74 -3.65 -2.11
N ARG A 180 0.01 -2.55 -2.33
CA ARG A 180 -1.44 -2.45 -2.04
C ARG A 180 -2.28 -3.45 -2.85
N LYS A 181 -1.98 -3.61 -4.15
CA LYS A 181 -2.76 -4.47 -5.05
C LYS A 181 -2.69 -5.96 -4.64
N PRO A 182 -1.51 -6.56 -4.42
CA PRO A 182 -1.41 -7.90 -3.87
C PRO A 182 -2.11 -8.05 -2.51
N LEU A 183 -1.92 -7.08 -1.61
CA LEU A 183 -2.54 -7.12 -0.28
C LEU A 183 -4.06 -7.24 -0.40
N PHE A 184 -4.72 -6.34 -1.12
CA PHE A 184 -6.17 -6.39 -1.30
C PHE A 184 -6.64 -7.63 -2.05
N ARG A 185 -5.89 -8.05 -3.07
CA ARG A 185 -6.22 -9.28 -3.80
C ARG A 185 -6.18 -10.52 -2.89
N THR A 186 -5.20 -10.62 -1.99
CA THR A 186 -5.09 -11.76 -1.07
C THR A 186 -6.22 -11.79 -0.05
N LEU A 187 -6.71 -10.63 0.38
CA LEU A 187 -7.84 -10.53 1.31
C LEU A 187 -9.19 -10.76 0.64
N GLN A 188 -9.33 -10.44 -0.66
CA GLN A 188 -10.56 -10.72 -1.42
C GLN A 188 -10.71 -12.19 -1.84
N SER A 189 -9.61 -12.94 -1.93
CA SER A 189 -9.63 -14.34 -2.33
C SER A 189 -10.22 -15.22 -1.23
N SER A 190 -11.39 -15.83 -1.44
CA SER A 190 -11.98 -16.77 -0.47
C SER A 190 -11.11 -18.02 -0.28
N THR A 191 -10.43 -18.44 -1.34
CA THR A 191 -9.43 -19.50 -1.29
C THR A 191 -8.13 -18.89 -0.79
N GLY A 192 -7.65 -19.36 0.37
CA GLY A 192 -6.30 -19.06 0.90
C GLY A 192 -5.15 -19.54 0.02
N ALA A 193 -5.43 -19.86 -1.25
CA ALA A 193 -4.46 -20.12 -2.30
C ALA A 193 -3.73 -18.81 -2.61
N PHE A 194 -2.68 -18.56 -1.85
CA PHE A 194 -1.60 -17.72 -2.31
C PHE A 194 -1.14 -18.28 -3.65
N ALA A 195 -1.39 -17.55 -4.74
CA ALA A 195 -0.73 -17.83 -6.00
C ALA A 195 0.77 -17.68 -5.71
N ALA A 196 1.44 -18.82 -5.53
CA ALA A 196 2.79 -18.93 -5.03
C ALA A 196 3.74 -18.10 -5.91
N GLY A 197 4.38 -17.11 -5.29
CA GLY A 197 5.46 -16.31 -5.85
C GLY A 197 5.03 -15.26 -6.87
N PRO A 198 5.85 -14.22 -7.08
CA PRO A 198 5.76 -13.45 -8.30
C PRO A 198 5.89 -14.46 -9.44
N LYS A 199 4.83 -14.64 -10.24
CA LYS A 199 4.98 -15.29 -11.54
C LYS A 199 6.17 -14.61 -12.17
N LYS A 200 7.29 -15.33 -12.35
CA LYS A 200 8.46 -14.82 -13.06
C LYS A 200 7.89 -14.11 -14.27
N PHE A 201 8.10 -12.80 -14.34
CA PHE A 201 7.64 -12.02 -15.48
C PHE A 201 8.41 -12.57 -16.67
N THR A 202 7.84 -13.57 -17.33
CA THR A 202 8.24 -13.94 -18.67
C THR A 202 7.75 -12.79 -19.52
N PRO A 203 8.64 -11.93 -20.06
CA PRO A 203 8.21 -10.95 -21.02
C PRO A 203 7.42 -11.68 -22.10
N PRO A 204 6.31 -11.11 -22.60
CA PRO A 204 5.61 -11.71 -23.72
C PRO A 204 6.64 -11.99 -24.82
N PRO A 205 6.59 -13.17 -25.47
CA PRO A 205 7.52 -13.48 -26.53
C PRO A 205 7.53 -12.29 -27.49
N PHE A 206 8.72 -11.77 -27.80
CA PHE A 206 8.87 -10.70 -28.75
C PHE A 206 8.25 -11.19 -30.06
N ILE A 207 7.05 -10.72 -30.37
CA ILE A 207 6.42 -10.95 -31.67
C ILE A 207 7.03 -9.84 -32.53
N PRO A 208 8.05 -10.12 -33.37
CA PRO A 208 8.57 -9.12 -34.29
C PRO A 208 7.38 -8.59 -35.08
N ASN A 209 7.16 -7.27 -35.00
CA ASN A 209 6.07 -6.56 -35.64
C ASN A 209 5.82 -7.18 -37.02
N LYS A 210 4.65 -7.81 -37.20
CA LYS A 210 4.12 -8.10 -38.54
C LYS A 210 3.97 -6.74 -39.20
N LYS A 211 5.01 -6.35 -39.94
CA LYS A 211 5.12 -5.24 -40.89
C LYS A 211 4.03 -4.20 -40.68
N PHE A 212 4.35 -3.11 -39.97
CA PHE A 212 3.57 -1.87 -40.08
C PHE A 212 3.43 -1.58 -41.58
N ARG A 213 2.25 -1.87 -42.14
CA ARG A 213 1.91 -1.47 -43.50
C ARG A 213 1.73 0.03 -43.43
N VAL A 214 2.78 0.76 -43.79
CA VAL A 214 2.69 2.19 -44.09
C VAL A 214 1.69 2.29 -45.25
N LEU A 215 0.52 2.88 -44.98
CA LEU A 215 -0.43 3.19 -46.03
C LEU A 215 0.19 4.25 -46.94
N PRO A 216 0.10 4.10 -48.28
CA PRO A 216 0.66 5.07 -49.20
C PRO A 216 -0.03 6.43 -49.01
N PRO A 217 0.70 7.55 -49.18
CA PRO A 217 0.12 8.88 -49.09
C PRO A 217 -0.94 9.05 -50.20
N SER A 218 -2.14 9.43 -49.78
CA SER A 218 -3.25 9.75 -50.67
C SER A 218 -2.85 10.91 -51.58
N MET A 219 -2.73 10.67 -52.88
CA MET A 219 -2.60 11.77 -53.84
C MET A 219 -3.96 12.47 -53.93
N MET A 220 -4.01 13.72 -53.46
CA MET A 220 -5.13 14.60 -53.78
C MET A 220 -5.08 14.92 -55.27
N ALA A 221 -6.12 14.49 -55.99
CA ALA A 221 -6.36 14.94 -57.35
C ALA A 221 -6.74 16.43 -57.31
N VAL A 222 -6.08 17.21 -58.17
CA VAL A 222 -6.35 18.64 -58.43
C VAL A 222 -7.55 18.76 -59.35
#